data_AF-A0A2V9XLN1-F1
#
_entry.id   AF-A0A2V9XLN1-F1
#
_cell.length_a   1.000
_cell.length_b   1.000
_cell.length_c   1.000
_cell.angle_alpha   90.00
_cell.angle_beta   90.00
_cell.angle_gamma   90.00
#
_symmetry.space_group_name_H-M   'P 1'
#
loop_
_entity.id
_entity.type
_entity.pdbx_description
1 polymer ?
#
loop_
_entity_poly.entity_id
_entity_poly.type
_entity_poly.pdbx_seq_one_letter_code
_entity_poly.pdbx_strand_id
1 'polypeptide(L)'
;MHASRGKVKSADRSQNLSTVPLASRPYMPGYGLPAADKGEGLLPWEWAVERLTESHNYWVATTRPEGRPHVMPVWGIWVESVFYFSTGRESRKSKNLVANPRCVICTEKAEEAVVLEGSAEEVTDAAVLKRLGGPYHKKYKPWKLDPSLGPVYAVRPEVVFGLDEKKGLTSATRWVFGE
;
A
#
# COMPACT_ATOMS: atom_id res chain seq x y z
N MET A 1 21.89 43.33 1.68
CA MET A 1 20.87 42.96 2.68
C MET A 1 20.41 41.54 2.36
N HIS A 2 20.85 40.55 3.15
CA HIS A 2 20.55 39.14 2.95
C HIS A 2 19.23 38.78 3.66
N ALA A 3 18.27 38.23 2.92
CA ALA A 3 17.06 37.65 3.48
C ALA A 3 17.36 36.24 3.99
N SER A 4 17.26 36.07 5.32
CA SER A 4 17.39 34.79 6.01
C SER A 4 16.21 33.87 5.65
N ARG A 5 16.49 32.75 4.97
CA ARG A 5 15.54 31.64 4.79
C ARG A 5 15.50 30.82 6.07
N GLY A 6 14.38 30.91 6.80
CA GLY A 6 14.11 30.06 7.95
C GLY A 6 14.13 28.59 7.57
N LYS A 7 15.02 27.81 8.22
CA LYS A 7 15.00 26.35 8.17
C LYS A 7 13.75 25.86 8.87
N VAL A 8 12.84 25.22 8.14
CA VAL A 8 11.79 24.39 8.73
C VAL A 8 12.49 23.19 9.38
N LYS A 9 12.45 23.12 10.71
CA LYS A 9 12.95 21.98 11.46
C LYS A 9 12.09 20.77 11.11
N SER A 10 12.73 19.69 10.67
CA SER A 10 12.12 18.38 10.51
C SER A 10 11.48 17.97 11.83
N ALA A 11 10.16 17.90 11.85
CA ALA A 11 9.44 17.31 12.97
C ALA A 11 9.81 15.83 13.03
N ASP A 12 10.29 15.43 14.20
CA ASP A 12 10.58 14.07 14.61
C ASP A 12 9.31 13.21 14.44
N ARG A 13 9.25 12.42 13.37
CA ARG A 13 8.07 11.60 13.00
C ARG A 13 8.16 10.18 13.58
N SER A 14 8.81 10.04 14.74
CA SER A 14 8.94 8.78 15.46
C SER A 14 7.88 8.64 16.55
N GLN A 15 6.58 8.72 16.22
CA GLN A 15 5.51 8.22 17.10
C GLN A 15 4.36 7.61 16.29
N ASN A 16 3.87 6.46 16.77
CA ASN A 16 2.78 5.60 16.30
C ASN A 16 3.08 4.52 15.23
N LEU A 17 3.80 3.48 15.66
CA LEU A 17 3.85 2.17 15.01
C LEU A 17 2.95 1.17 15.77
N SER A 18 1.62 1.26 15.58
CA SER A 18 0.63 0.17 15.77
C SER A 18 -0.82 0.68 15.80
N THR A 19 -1.22 1.55 14.87
CA THR A 19 -2.64 1.90 14.73
C THR A 19 -3.37 0.75 14.04
N VAL A 20 -4.09 -0.06 14.81
CA VAL A 20 -5.11 -0.96 14.26
C VAL A 20 -6.13 -0.06 13.54
N PRO A 21 -6.37 -0.25 12.24
CA PRO A 21 -7.27 0.62 11.50
C PRO A 21 -8.73 0.35 11.88
N LEU A 22 -9.58 1.37 11.76
CA LEU A 22 -11.00 1.24 12.07
C LEU A 22 -11.70 0.40 10.99
N ALA A 23 -12.25 -0.75 11.39
CA ALA A 23 -12.99 -1.63 10.51
C ALA A 23 -14.46 -1.21 10.36
N SER A 24 -14.99 -1.29 9.15
CA SER A 24 -16.37 -0.96 8.80
C SER A 24 -16.79 -1.72 7.53
N ARG A 25 -18.07 -1.68 7.15
CA ARG A 25 -18.52 -2.21 5.85
C ARG A 25 -18.13 -1.24 4.73
N PRO A 26 -17.69 -1.73 3.56
CA PRO A 26 -17.50 -0.87 2.40
C PRO A 26 -18.83 -0.30 1.91
N TYR A 27 -18.78 0.86 1.27
CA TYR A 27 -19.95 1.45 0.63
C TYR A 27 -20.10 0.88 -0.78
N MET A 28 -20.96 -0.13 -0.94
CA MET A 28 -21.22 -0.80 -2.22
C MET A 28 -22.75 -0.99 -2.41
N PRO A 29 -23.52 0.09 -2.62
CA PRO A 29 -24.95 -0.04 -2.87
C PRO A 29 -25.23 -0.97 -4.06
N GLY A 30 -26.30 -1.76 -3.97
CA GLY A 30 -26.65 -2.78 -4.98
C GLY A 30 -26.06 -4.17 -4.73
N TYR A 31 -25.05 -4.29 -3.86
CA TYR A 31 -24.41 -5.58 -3.52
C TYR A 31 -25.06 -6.32 -2.33
N GLY A 32 -26.13 -5.77 -1.74
CA GLY A 32 -26.87 -6.43 -0.65
C GLY A 32 -26.08 -6.60 0.64
N LEU A 33 -25.12 -5.71 0.92
CA LEU A 33 -24.27 -5.80 2.12
C LEU A 33 -25.10 -5.66 3.40
N PRO A 34 -24.93 -6.57 4.39
CA PRO A 34 -25.56 -6.42 5.69
C PRO A 34 -24.92 -5.26 6.48
N ALA A 35 -25.61 -4.79 7.53
CA ALA A 35 -25.02 -3.89 8.51
C ALA A 35 -23.75 -4.51 9.14
N ALA A 36 -22.86 -3.68 9.69
CA ALA A 36 -21.55 -4.14 10.21
C ALA A 36 -21.68 -5.18 11.34
N ASP A 37 -22.74 -5.10 12.14
CA ASP A 37 -23.08 -6.00 13.24
C ASP A 37 -23.91 -7.23 12.78
N LYS A 38 -24.13 -7.39 11.48
CA LYS A 38 -24.90 -8.48 10.86
C LYS A 38 -24.05 -9.22 9.81
N GLY A 39 -24.45 -10.45 9.46
CA GLY A 39 -23.71 -11.32 8.52
C GLY A 39 -22.62 -12.16 9.21
N GLU A 40 -21.55 -12.51 8.47
CA GLU A 40 -20.39 -13.27 8.99
C GLU A 40 -19.42 -12.42 9.84
N GLY A 41 -19.77 -11.14 10.06
CA GLY A 41 -18.90 -10.17 10.72
C GLY A 41 -17.89 -9.51 9.77
N LEU A 42 -17.07 -8.63 10.32
CA LEU A 42 -15.96 -7.98 9.62
C LEU A 42 -14.72 -8.87 9.68
N LEU A 43 -13.91 -8.86 8.62
CA LEU A 43 -12.60 -9.49 8.60
C LEU A 43 -11.68 -8.77 9.61
N PRO A 44 -10.85 -9.51 10.38
CA PRO A 44 -9.84 -8.91 11.23
C PRO A 44 -8.74 -8.27 10.38
N TRP A 45 -8.06 -7.24 10.87
CA TRP A 45 -6.98 -6.57 10.12
C TRP A 45 -5.83 -7.54 9.80
N GLU A 46 -5.57 -8.49 10.69
CA GLU A 46 -4.58 -9.54 10.55
C GLU A 46 -4.81 -10.41 9.31
N TRP A 47 -6.07 -10.61 8.90
CA TRP A 47 -6.42 -11.31 7.66
C TRP A 47 -5.88 -10.57 6.43
N ALA A 48 -5.95 -9.23 6.42
CA ALA A 48 -5.41 -8.42 5.34
C ALA A 48 -3.88 -8.39 5.39
N VAL A 49 -3.28 -8.28 6.58
CA VAL A 49 -1.82 -8.31 6.78
C VAL A 49 -1.22 -9.62 6.28
N GLU A 50 -1.85 -10.75 6.55
CA GLU A 50 -1.43 -12.07 6.05
C GLU A 50 -1.37 -12.05 4.51
N ARG A 51 -2.45 -11.66 3.83
CA ARG A 51 -2.51 -11.59 2.36
C ARG A 51 -1.54 -10.59 1.76
N LEU A 52 -1.38 -9.43 2.39
CA LEU A 52 -0.39 -8.41 2.02
C LEU A 52 1.04 -8.93 2.20
N THR A 53 1.30 -9.81 3.16
CA THR A 53 2.64 -10.36 3.41
C THR A 53 2.96 -11.50 2.46
N GLU A 54 2.01 -12.43 2.29
CA GLU A 54 2.19 -13.71 1.60
C GLU A 54 2.07 -13.64 0.08
N SER A 55 1.32 -12.68 -0.47
CA SER A 55 1.19 -12.52 -1.93
C SER A 55 2.56 -12.38 -2.58
N HIS A 56 2.86 -13.16 -3.61
CA HIS A 56 4.15 -13.10 -4.29
C HIS A 56 4.22 -11.89 -5.23
N ASN A 57 3.17 -11.65 -6.01
CA ASN A 57 3.03 -10.48 -6.88
C ASN A 57 1.90 -9.55 -6.41
N TYR A 58 1.93 -8.32 -6.92
CA TYR A 58 0.91 -7.30 -6.68
C TYR A 58 0.62 -6.54 -7.97
N TRP A 59 -0.55 -5.93 -8.05
CA TRP A 59 -0.89 -4.98 -9.09
C TRP A 59 -0.85 -3.58 -8.52
N VAL A 60 -0.19 -2.65 -9.21
CA VAL A 60 -0.23 -1.22 -8.86
C VAL A 60 -1.00 -0.45 -9.92
N ALA A 61 -2.05 0.25 -9.50
CA ALA A 61 -2.77 1.21 -10.29
C ALA A 61 -2.24 2.63 -10.02
N THR A 62 -1.90 3.34 -11.08
CA THR A 62 -1.47 4.75 -11.07
C THR A 62 -2.26 5.52 -12.11
N THR A 63 -2.23 6.86 -12.03
CA THR A 63 -2.96 7.73 -12.96
C THR A 63 -1.99 8.43 -13.90
N ARG A 64 -2.22 8.36 -15.21
CA ARG A 64 -1.44 9.12 -16.20
C ARG A 64 -1.78 10.62 -16.12
N PRO A 65 -0.92 11.51 -16.66
CA PRO A 65 -1.37 12.86 -17.02
C PRO A 65 -2.66 12.76 -17.83
N GLU A 66 -3.64 13.61 -17.55
CA GLU A 66 -5.02 13.57 -18.07
C GLU A 66 -5.94 12.46 -17.52
N GLY A 67 -5.58 11.81 -16.42
CA GLY A 67 -6.52 10.97 -15.68
C GLY A 67 -6.65 9.52 -16.15
N ARG A 68 -6.02 9.13 -17.27
CA ARG A 68 -6.12 7.75 -17.77
C ARG A 68 -5.51 6.74 -16.79
N PRO A 69 -6.25 5.69 -16.37
CA PRO A 69 -5.71 4.64 -15.50
C PRO A 69 -4.51 3.91 -16.13
N HIS A 70 -3.59 3.44 -15.28
CA HIS A 70 -2.47 2.59 -15.66
C HIS A 70 -2.18 1.57 -14.58
N VAL A 71 -2.43 0.31 -14.89
CA VAL A 71 -2.22 -0.83 -13.99
C VAL A 71 -1.06 -1.69 -14.52
N MET A 72 -0.15 -2.11 -13.65
CA MET A 72 0.96 -3.01 -13.98
C MET A 72 1.29 -3.92 -12.80
N PRO A 73 1.83 -5.14 -13.03
CA PRO A 73 2.34 -5.96 -11.95
C PRO A 73 3.64 -5.38 -11.37
N VAL A 74 3.87 -5.63 -10.08
CA VAL A 74 5.09 -5.31 -9.33
C VAL A 74 5.40 -6.41 -8.30
N TRP A 75 6.67 -6.49 -7.92
CA TRP A 75 7.10 -7.17 -6.71
C TRP A 75 7.08 -6.19 -5.54
N GLY A 76 6.73 -6.67 -4.36
CA GLY A 76 6.60 -5.84 -3.18
C GLY A 76 6.66 -6.61 -1.87
N ILE A 77 6.90 -5.86 -0.80
CA ILE A 77 6.96 -6.38 0.56
C ILE A 77 6.10 -5.51 1.47
N TRP A 78 5.40 -6.17 2.39
CA TRP A 78 4.71 -5.54 3.48
C TRP A 78 5.60 -5.56 4.73
N VAL A 79 5.99 -4.39 5.24
CA VAL A 79 6.89 -4.26 6.40
C VAL A 79 6.43 -3.09 7.26
N GLU A 80 6.27 -3.31 8.56
CA GLU A 80 5.93 -2.25 9.53
C GLU A 80 4.69 -1.42 9.11
N SER A 81 3.65 -2.09 8.61
CA SER A 81 2.40 -1.48 8.14
C SER A 81 2.53 -0.55 6.92
N VAL A 82 3.60 -0.71 6.14
CA VAL A 82 3.85 0.01 4.89
C VAL A 82 4.10 -0.99 3.78
N PHE A 83 3.53 -0.71 2.60
CA PHE A 83 3.81 -1.50 1.40
C PHE A 83 4.97 -0.87 0.63
N TYR A 84 6.01 -1.65 0.34
CA TYR A 84 7.16 -1.19 -0.42
C TYR A 84 7.26 -1.94 -1.75
N PHE A 85 7.51 -1.22 -2.84
CA PHE A 85 7.84 -1.82 -4.12
C PHE A 85 8.93 -1.02 -4.83
N SER A 86 9.72 -1.69 -5.68
CA SER A 86 10.72 -1.03 -6.52
C SER A 86 10.27 -0.99 -7.98
N THR A 87 10.73 0.01 -8.71
CA THR A 87 10.49 0.09 -10.16
C THR A 87 11.56 0.94 -10.85
N GLY A 88 11.66 0.87 -12.18
CA GLY A 88 12.58 1.73 -12.93
C GLY A 88 12.13 3.19 -12.90
N ARG A 89 13.10 4.11 -12.72
CA ARG A 89 12.87 5.56 -12.64
C ARG A 89 12.15 6.13 -13.87
N GLU A 90 12.48 5.61 -15.04
CA GLU A 90 11.88 6.06 -16.31
C GLU A 90 10.55 5.37 -16.64
N SER A 91 10.10 4.43 -15.80
CA SER A 91 8.86 3.70 -16.03
C SER A 91 7.64 4.63 -15.99
N ARG A 92 6.58 4.24 -16.69
CA ARG A 92 5.34 5.02 -16.69
C ARG A 92 4.76 5.19 -15.28
N LYS A 93 4.78 4.14 -14.45
CA LYS A 93 4.28 4.21 -13.07
C LYS A 93 5.11 5.15 -12.20
N SER A 94 6.44 5.17 -12.34
CA SER A 94 7.29 6.14 -11.60
C SER A 94 6.99 7.58 -12.02
N LYS A 95 6.91 7.84 -13.33
CA LYS A 95 6.52 9.17 -13.85
C LYS A 95 5.12 9.60 -13.39
N ASN A 96 4.18 8.66 -13.33
CA ASN A 96 2.85 8.91 -12.82
C ASN A 96 2.87 9.26 -11.33
N LEU A 97 3.60 8.51 -10.50
CA LEU A 97 3.68 8.71 -9.05
C LEU A 97 4.38 10.02 -8.66
N VAL A 98 5.36 10.46 -9.45
CA VAL A 98 5.97 11.78 -9.28
C VAL A 98 4.95 12.91 -9.50
N ALA A 99 4.03 12.75 -10.45
CA ALA A 99 3.02 13.75 -10.75
C ALA A 99 1.78 13.66 -9.85
N ASN A 100 1.41 12.46 -9.40
CA ASN A 100 0.28 12.17 -8.54
C ASN A 100 0.62 10.95 -7.66
N PRO A 101 0.90 11.13 -6.35
CA PRO A 101 1.37 10.05 -5.49
C PRO A 101 0.28 9.02 -5.16
N ARG A 102 -0.99 9.33 -5.41
CA ARG A 102 -2.11 8.42 -5.11
C ARG A 102 -2.06 7.19 -6.01
N CYS A 103 -2.16 6.02 -5.40
CA CYS A 103 -2.15 4.74 -6.08
C CYS A 103 -3.01 3.71 -5.35
N VAL A 104 -3.29 2.61 -6.05
CA VAL A 104 -3.94 1.43 -5.47
C VAL A 104 -3.01 0.24 -5.64
N ILE A 105 -2.86 -0.55 -4.59
CA ILE A 105 -2.15 -1.83 -4.60
C ILE A 105 -3.18 -2.95 -4.41
N CYS A 106 -3.16 -3.95 -5.28
CA CYS A 106 -3.97 -5.16 -5.14
C CYS A 106 -3.07 -6.37 -4.98
N THR A 107 -3.45 -7.32 -4.12
CA THR A 107 -2.86 -8.65 -4.07
C THR A 107 -3.16 -9.44 -5.35
N GLU A 108 -2.36 -10.47 -5.64
CA GLU A 108 -2.50 -11.23 -6.89
C GLU A 108 -3.72 -12.17 -6.95
N LYS A 109 -4.20 -12.62 -5.79
CA LYS A 109 -5.33 -13.55 -5.66
C LYS A 109 -6.63 -12.75 -5.48
N ALA A 110 -7.48 -12.75 -6.49
CA ALA A 110 -8.72 -11.98 -6.49
C ALA A 110 -9.81 -12.63 -5.63
N GLU A 111 -9.75 -13.95 -5.42
CA GLU A 111 -10.65 -14.72 -4.56
C GLU A 111 -10.50 -14.36 -3.06
N GLU A 112 -9.35 -13.79 -2.69
CA GLU A 112 -9.02 -13.30 -1.35
C GLU A 112 -8.36 -11.92 -1.45
N ALA A 113 -9.06 -11.00 -2.12
CA ALA A 113 -8.51 -9.72 -2.50
C ALA A 113 -8.29 -8.80 -1.30
N VAL A 114 -7.09 -8.23 -1.23
CA VAL A 114 -6.80 -7.01 -0.47
C VAL A 114 -6.51 -5.89 -1.45
N VAL A 115 -7.27 -4.80 -1.34
CA VAL A 115 -7.12 -3.59 -2.15
C VAL A 115 -6.73 -2.44 -1.23
N LEU A 116 -5.50 -1.98 -1.33
CA LEU A 116 -4.92 -0.91 -0.52
C LEU A 116 -4.87 0.37 -1.33
N GLU A 117 -5.60 1.38 -0.90
CA GLU A 117 -5.51 2.75 -1.40
C GLU A 117 -4.55 3.55 -0.52
N GLY A 118 -3.67 4.33 -1.15
CA GLY A 118 -2.72 5.15 -0.43
C GLY A 118 -1.84 6.01 -1.31
N SER A 119 -0.93 6.72 -0.65
CA SER A 119 0.03 7.62 -1.30
C SER A 119 1.43 7.03 -1.29
N ALA A 120 2.07 7.05 -2.46
CA ALA A 120 3.43 6.56 -2.66
C ALA A 120 4.46 7.69 -2.46
N GLU A 121 5.49 7.43 -1.66
CA GLU A 121 6.63 8.31 -1.45
C GLU A 121 7.92 7.59 -1.86
N GLU A 122 8.82 8.26 -2.60
CA GLU A 122 10.13 7.70 -2.90
C GLU A 122 10.96 7.62 -1.60
N VAL A 123 11.47 6.44 -1.29
CA VAL A 123 12.30 6.20 -0.11
C VAL A 123 13.74 6.62 -0.41
N THR A 124 14.18 7.72 0.20
CA THR A 124 15.56 8.22 0.08
C THR A 124 16.43 7.93 1.30
N ASP A 125 15.84 7.47 2.41
CA ASP A 125 16.56 7.15 3.64
C ASP A 125 17.33 5.83 3.49
N ALA A 126 18.65 5.91 3.59
CA ALA A 126 19.55 4.77 3.44
C ALA A 126 19.38 3.69 4.54
N ALA A 127 19.02 4.08 5.77
CA ALA A 127 18.76 3.14 6.84
C ALA A 127 17.48 2.34 6.58
N VAL A 128 16.43 3.00 6.08
CA VAL A 128 15.20 2.32 5.64
C VAL A 128 15.50 1.35 4.50
N LEU A 129 16.17 1.79 3.44
CA LEU A 129 16.53 0.94 2.30
C LEU A 129 17.35 -0.29 2.72
N LYS A 130 18.35 -0.11 3.61
CA LYS A 130 19.15 -1.21 4.15
C LYS A 130 18.28 -2.23 4.90
N ARG A 131 17.34 -1.76 5.71
CA ARG A 131 16.43 -2.60 6.49
C ARG A 131 15.49 -3.44 5.60
N LEU A 132 15.05 -2.90 4.47
CA LEU A 132 14.17 -3.60 3.52
C LEU A 132 14.86 -4.74 2.77
N GLY A 133 16.20 -4.70 2.64
CA GLY A 133 16.95 -5.69 1.87
C GLY A 133 16.79 -7.13 2.36
N GLY A 134 16.73 -7.33 3.68
CA GLY A 134 16.54 -8.66 4.29
C GLY A 134 15.18 -9.28 3.95
N PRO A 135 14.06 -8.63 4.30
CA PRO A 135 12.72 -9.08 3.92
C PRO A 135 12.54 -9.29 2.42
N TYR A 136 13.05 -8.37 1.59
CA TYR A 136 12.97 -8.49 0.13
C TYR A 136 13.70 -9.73 -0.38
N HIS A 137 14.96 -9.91 0.01
CA HIS A 137 15.76 -11.07 -0.41
C HIS A 137 15.17 -12.38 0.11
N LYS A 138 14.55 -12.40 1.30
CA LYS A 138 13.85 -13.58 1.81
C LYS A 138 12.70 -13.98 0.87
N LYS A 139 11.95 -13.01 0.34
CA LYS A 139 10.78 -13.24 -0.52
C LYS A 139 11.14 -13.57 -1.97
N TYR A 140 12.17 -12.93 -2.53
CA TYR A 140 12.46 -12.96 -3.97
C TYR A 140 13.84 -13.57 -4.31
N LYS A 141 14.29 -14.62 -3.62
CA LYS A 141 15.59 -15.25 -3.92
C LYS A 141 15.68 -15.65 -5.42
N PRO A 142 16.83 -15.45 -6.09
CA PRO A 142 18.11 -14.94 -5.58
C PRO A 142 18.27 -13.40 -5.60
N TRP A 143 17.20 -12.66 -5.88
CA TRP A 143 17.24 -11.23 -6.14
C TRP A 143 17.37 -10.40 -4.86
N LYS A 144 18.15 -9.31 -4.94
CA LYS A 144 18.30 -8.32 -3.86
C LYS A 144 17.59 -7.03 -4.26
N LEU A 145 17.11 -6.30 -3.25
CA LEU A 145 16.65 -4.93 -3.47
C LEU A 145 17.86 -4.05 -3.77
N ASP A 146 17.90 -3.48 -4.96
CA ASP A 146 18.98 -2.58 -5.39
C ASP A 146 18.41 -1.19 -5.73
N PRO A 147 18.52 -0.21 -4.81
CA PRO A 147 18.04 1.15 -5.02
C PRO A 147 18.79 1.91 -6.14
N SER A 148 19.91 1.39 -6.64
CA SER A 148 20.62 2.00 -7.77
C SER A 148 19.92 1.75 -9.11
N LEU A 149 19.07 0.70 -9.19
CA LEU A 149 18.33 0.35 -10.41
C LEU A 149 17.04 1.18 -10.58
N GLY A 150 16.63 1.91 -9.55
CA GLY A 150 15.44 2.77 -9.59
C GLY A 150 14.87 3.06 -8.21
N PRO A 151 13.84 3.93 -8.14
CA PRO A 151 13.20 4.27 -6.88
C PRO A 151 12.56 3.05 -6.22
N VAL A 152 12.64 3.05 -4.89
CA VAL A 152 11.79 2.25 -4.01
C VAL A 152 10.70 3.18 -3.49
N TYR A 153 9.45 2.81 -3.67
CA TYR A 153 8.31 3.56 -3.15
C TYR A 153 7.78 2.92 -1.87
N ALA A 154 7.47 3.74 -0.89
CA ALA A 154 6.68 3.42 0.29
C ALA A 154 5.24 3.87 0.08
N VAL A 155 4.28 2.97 0.18
CA VAL A 155 2.85 3.26 0.08
C VAL A 155 2.25 3.09 1.47
N ARG A 156 1.80 4.20 2.05
CA ARG A 156 1.11 4.21 3.34
C ARG A 156 -0.38 3.99 3.09
N PRO A 157 -1.01 2.99 3.73
CA PRO A 157 -2.45 2.78 3.59
C PRO A 157 -3.24 3.96 4.14
N GLU A 158 -4.23 4.41 3.38
CA GLU A 158 -5.26 5.36 3.82
C GLU A 158 -6.58 4.62 4.01
N VAL A 159 -6.95 3.79 3.02
CA VAL A 159 -8.10 2.90 3.05
C VAL A 159 -7.69 1.53 2.51
N VAL A 160 -8.19 0.46 3.13
CA VAL A 160 -7.99 -0.91 2.65
C VAL A 160 -9.32 -1.63 2.58
N PHE A 161 -9.52 -2.42 1.53
CA PHE A 161 -10.67 -3.29 1.36
C PHE A 161 -10.25 -4.75 1.40
N GLY A 162 -11.07 -5.58 2.03
CA GLY A 162 -10.94 -7.03 2.09
C GLY A 162 -12.19 -7.69 1.54
N LEU A 163 -12.00 -8.57 0.57
CA LEU A 163 -13.06 -9.34 -0.08
C LEU A 163 -12.63 -10.82 -0.09
N ASP A 164 -13.44 -11.67 0.53
CA ASP A 164 -13.22 -13.12 0.60
C ASP A 164 -14.38 -13.81 -0.13
N GLU A 165 -14.09 -14.40 -1.29
CA GLU A 165 -15.10 -15.03 -2.15
C GLU A 165 -15.82 -16.17 -1.44
N LYS A 166 -15.11 -16.95 -0.61
CA LYS A 166 -15.69 -18.10 0.09
C LYS A 166 -16.66 -17.70 1.18
N LYS A 167 -16.37 -16.58 1.85
CA LYS A 167 -17.23 -15.97 2.89
C LYS A 167 -18.30 -15.04 2.30
N GLY A 168 -18.23 -14.81 0.99
CA GLY A 168 -19.08 -13.89 0.27
C GLY A 168 -18.99 -12.44 0.76
N LEU A 169 -19.88 -11.61 0.19
CA LEU A 169 -19.94 -10.18 0.47
C LEU A 169 -20.38 -9.85 1.91
N THR A 170 -20.95 -10.82 2.62
CA THR A 170 -21.30 -10.71 4.05
C THR A 170 -20.10 -10.54 4.98
N SER A 171 -18.89 -10.85 4.50
CA SER A 171 -17.62 -10.61 5.21
C SER A 171 -16.87 -9.36 4.73
N ALA A 172 -17.33 -8.70 3.66
CA ALA A 172 -16.64 -7.58 3.04
C ALA A 172 -16.33 -6.47 4.06
N THR A 173 -15.08 -6.02 4.06
CA THR A 173 -14.56 -5.13 5.10
C THR A 173 -13.78 -3.97 4.48
N ARG A 174 -13.94 -2.79 5.05
CA ARG A 174 -13.18 -1.57 4.80
C ARG A 174 -12.47 -1.16 6.08
N TRP A 175 -11.16 -1.01 6.02
CA TRP A 175 -10.33 -0.46 7.07
C TRP A 175 -9.90 0.97 6.71
N VAL A 176 -9.98 1.90 7.65
CA VAL A 176 -9.56 3.29 7.47
C VAL A 176 -8.48 3.63 8.49
N PHE A 177 -7.41 4.28 8.04
CA PHE A 177 -6.30 4.74 8.87
C PHE A 177 -6.52 6.22 9.22
N GLY A 178 -6.36 6.58 10.49
CA GLY A 178 -6.53 7.96 10.94
C GLY A 178 -5.46 8.88 10.35
N GLU A 179 -5.84 10.13 10.07
CA GLU A 179 -4.92 11.23 9.70
C GLU A 179 -3.93 11.58 10.81
#